data_AF-A0A3N2IMC6-F1
#
_entry.id   AF-A0A3N2IMC6-F1
#
_cell.length_a   1.000
_cell.length_b   1.000
_cell.length_c   1.000
_cell.angle_alpha   90.00
_cell.angle_beta   90.00
_cell.angle_gamma   90.00
#
_symmetry.space_group_name_H-M   'P 1'
#
loop_
_entity.id
_entity.type
_entity.pdbx_description
1 polymer ?
#
loop_
_entity_poly.entity_id
_entity_poly.type
_entity_poly.pdbx_seq_one_letter_code
_entity_poly.pdbx_strand_id
1 'polypeptide(L)'
;MSSTDSIPPAGRPRRVAPAAPLPRDMARALTIPRHRDGVPARATGWRDVTVRVAVPALARRAADDVRHLLHEPELHYASGLRLGTLALLPRPGALTRVVLSWEWSVEAASFAVHSLDGSAYEAPEAAALESWLRVAARRLDALDDVLDRAAAHVVADVAAGLDVSTPSLARPAPDGTGSRGDDDRARDADLDLVVVEAHLGTSVEPPRPAAAHARVEVVVPDGADPGWEAFVDASTRETLGFRRTLDEDGTPVAFSYLVADHVDDVDVADLVHWHDKHILGQLLAEDVRQACVHLLSGLESPASVGYAL
;
A
#
# COMPACT_ATOMS: atom_id res chain seq x y z
N MET A 1 36.46 23.98 -50.92
CA MET A 1 35.22 23.22 -50.65
C MET A 1 35.22 22.94 -49.14
N SER A 2 34.49 23.74 -48.37
CA SER A 2 34.22 23.49 -46.95
C SER A 2 32.71 23.37 -46.83
N SER A 3 32.20 22.18 -46.53
CA SER A 3 30.79 21.96 -46.20
C SER A 3 30.64 22.00 -44.69
N THR A 4 29.94 23.02 -44.22
CA THR A 4 29.42 23.16 -42.86
C THR A 4 28.10 22.40 -42.78
N ASP A 5 28.07 21.26 -42.11
CA ASP A 5 26.81 20.59 -41.75
C ASP A 5 26.16 21.36 -40.59
N SER A 6 24.95 21.85 -40.84
CA SER A 6 24.17 22.66 -39.91
C SER A 6 23.29 21.77 -39.04
N ILE A 7 23.48 21.85 -37.72
CA ILE A 7 22.61 21.21 -36.72
C ILE A 7 21.26 21.97 -36.70
N PRO A 8 20.10 21.29 -36.78
CA PRO A 8 18.82 21.99 -36.71
C PRO A 8 18.57 22.54 -35.30
N PRO A 9 17.97 23.74 -35.16
CA PRO A 9 17.78 24.38 -33.87
C PRO A 9 16.78 23.60 -33.01
N ALA A 10 17.13 23.46 -31.73
CA ALA A 10 16.31 22.84 -30.69
C ALA A 10 14.88 23.42 -30.71
N GLY A 11 13.89 22.52 -30.78
CA GLY A 11 12.48 22.87 -30.67
C GLY A 11 12.22 23.67 -29.39
N ARG A 12 11.49 24.78 -29.53
CA ARG A 12 11.04 25.60 -28.39
C ARG A 12 10.35 24.70 -27.35
N PRO A 13 10.59 24.91 -26.05
CA PRO A 13 9.82 24.23 -25.02
C PRO A 13 8.34 24.51 -25.25
N ARG A 14 7.55 23.44 -25.40
CA ARG A 14 6.10 23.49 -25.53
C ARG A 14 5.60 24.11 -24.23
N ARG A 15 5.08 25.33 -24.33
CA ARG A 15 4.46 26.06 -23.22
C ARG A 15 3.37 25.15 -22.65
N VAL A 16 3.60 24.60 -21.46
CA VAL A 16 2.58 23.89 -20.68
C VAL A 16 1.41 24.86 -20.55
N ALA A 17 0.23 24.42 -21.00
CA ALA A 17 -0.97 25.23 -20.87
C ALA A 17 -1.18 25.53 -19.37
N PRO A 18 -1.56 26.76 -18.99
CA PRO A 18 -1.92 27.03 -17.61
C PRO A 18 -3.01 26.05 -17.20
N ALA A 19 -2.84 25.46 -16.00
CA ALA A 19 -3.85 24.64 -15.36
C ALA A 19 -5.23 25.29 -15.46
N ALA A 20 -6.28 24.48 -15.64
CA ALA A 20 -7.65 24.96 -15.71
C ALA A 20 -7.92 25.97 -14.57
N PRO A 21 -8.57 27.11 -14.85
CA PRO A 21 -8.79 28.12 -13.84
C PRO A 21 -9.66 27.54 -12.72
N LEU A 22 -9.28 27.87 -11.48
CA LEU A 22 -10.02 27.54 -10.26
C LEU A 22 -11.52 27.83 -10.44
N PRO A 23 -12.42 27.02 -9.83
CA PRO A 23 -13.80 27.42 -9.61
C PRO A 23 -13.81 28.81 -8.96
N ARG A 24 -14.69 29.70 -9.47
CA ARG A 24 -14.62 31.15 -9.18
C ARG A 24 -15.03 31.53 -7.76
N ASP A 25 -15.55 30.60 -6.97
CA ASP A 25 -15.98 30.85 -5.61
C ASP A 25 -15.01 30.20 -4.61
N MET A 26 -14.16 31.02 -3.98
CA MET A 26 -13.20 30.58 -2.95
C MET A 26 -13.72 30.85 -1.52
N ALA A 27 -15.03 31.09 -1.34
CA ALA A 27 -15.59 31.46 -0.04
C ALA A 27 -15.39 30.39 1.04
N ARG A 28 -15.20 29.12 0.64
CA ARG A 28 -14.96 27.96 1.53
C ARG A 28 -13.67 27.22 1.15
N ALA A 29 -12.59 27.96 0.92
CA ALA A 29 -11.27 27.41 0.64
C ALA A 29 -10.29 27.62 1.80
N LEU A 30 -9.44 26.63 2.09
CA LEU A 30 -8.35 26.73 3.05
C LEU A 30 -7.05 26.28 2.39
N THR A 31 -5.98 27.06 2.57
CA THR A 31 -4.63 26.63 2.19
C THR A 31 -3.79 26.43 3.45
N ILE A 32 -3.29 25.21 3.63
CA ILE A 32 -2.44 24.82 4.75
C ILE A 32 -1.00 24.71 4.25
N PRO A 33 -0.05 25.51 4.77
CA PRO A 33 1.37 25.32 4.49
C PRO A 33 1.84 23.93 4.90
N ARG A 34 2.69 23.27 4.12
CA ARG A 34 3.14 21.89 4.36
C ARG A 34 3.70 21.67 5.77
N HIS A 35 4.45 22.62 6.30
CA HIS A 35 5.02 22.53 7.65
C HIS A 35 3.97 22.57 8.78
N ARG A 36 2.72 22.95 8.47
CA ARG A 36 1.57 22.96 9.40
C ARG A 36 0.62 21.79 9.18
N ASP A 37 0.81 21.06 8.08
CA ASP A 37 0.14 19.80 7.77
C ASP A 37 0.93 18.67 8.46
N GLY A 38 0.89 18.68 9.79
CA GLY A 38 1.58 17.66 10.60
C GLY A 38 0.87 16.31 10.52
N VAL A 39 1.61 15.24 10.79
CA VAL A 39 1.12 13.85 10.96
C VAL A 39 -0.18 13.84 11.80
N PRO A 40 -1.14 12.93 11.58
CA PRO A 40 -2.44 12.94 12.27
C PRO A 40 -2.32 12.83 13.80
N ALA A 41 -2.03 13.93 14.49
CA ALA A 41 -1.91 14.01 15.94
C ALA A 41 -3.27 14.21 16.62
N ARG A 42 -4.37 14.17 15.86
CA ARG A 42 -5.68 14.69 16.27
C ARG A 42 -6.76 13.63 16.50
N ALA A 43 -6.50 12.34 16.26
CA ALA A 43 -7.48 11.30 16.54
C ALA A 43 -7.44 10.93 18.04
N THR A 44 -8.30 11.55 18.83
CA THR A 44 -8.52 11.16 20.22
C THR A 44 -9.43 9.93 20.25
N GLY A 45 -8.87 8.72 20.17
CA GLY A 45 -9.67 7.49 20.26
C GLY A 45 -9.22 6.36 19.34
N TRP A 46 -7.93 6.18 19.18
CA TRP A 46 -7.34 5.07 18.44
C TRP A 46 -7.86 3.72 18.98
N ARG A 47 -8.44 2.89 18.10
CA ARG A 47 -8.86 1.51 18.38
C ARG A 47 -7.90 0.51 17.72
N ASP A 48 -7.63 -0.59 18.42
CA ASP A 48 -6.82 -1.70 17.89
C ASP A 48 -7.64 -2.50 16.88
N VAL A 49 -7.00 -2.90 15.79
CA VAL A 49 -7.62 -3.72 14.74
C VAL A 49 -6.96 -5.09 14.72
N THR A 50 -7.80 -6.11 14.79
CA THR A 50 -7.37 -7.50 14.61
C THR A 50 -7.81 -7.98 13.23
N VAL A 51 -6.88 -8.55 12.46
CA VAL A 51 -7.17 -9.11 11.15
C VAL A 51 -6.98 -10.61 11.19
N ARG A 52 -7.92 -11.31 10.58
CA ARG A 52 -7.78 -12.73 10.29
C ARG A 52 -7.41 -12.88 8.82
N VAL A 53 -6.37 -13.66 8.55
CA VAL A 53 -5.87 -13.93 7.21
C VAL A 53 -6.02 -15.41 6.91
N ALA A 54 -6.63 -15.73 5.78
CA ALA A 54 -6.65 -17.09 5.27
C ALA A 54 -5.35 -17.36 4.51
N VAL A 55 -4.53 -18.29 5.00
CA VAL A 55 -3.27 -18.67 4.35
C VAL A 55 -3.25 -20.16 4.03
N PRO A 56 -2.55 -20.60 2.98
CA PRO A 56 -2.34 -22.03 2.74
C PRO A 56 -1.67 -22.69 3.95
N ALA A 57 -2.12 -23.87 4.37
CA ALA A 57 -1.57 -24.60 5.52
C ALA A 57 -0.04 -24.85 5.38
N LEU A 58 0.43 -25.08 4.15
CA LEU A 58 1.85 -25.23 3.82
C LEU A 58 2.65 -23.94 4.06
N ALA A 59 2.04 -22.76 3.96
CA ALA A 59 2.72 -21.50 4.22
C ALA A 59 3.21 -21.42 5.68
N ARG A 60 2.45 -21.94 6.65
CA ARG A 60 2.81 -21.89 8.09
C ARG A 60 4.13 -22.55 8.45
N ARG A 61 4.56 -23.52 7.64
CA ARG A 61 5.82 -24.27 7.84
C ARG A 61 6.91 -23.85 6.86
N ALA A 62 6.63 -22.88 6.00
CA ALA A 62 7.53 -22.54 4.90
C ALA A 62 8.90 -22.04 5.38
N ALA A 63 8.97 -21.44 6.56
CA ALA A 63 10.21 -20.94 7.14
C ALA A 63 10.90 -21.93 8.10
N ASP A 64 10.37 -23.14 8.31
CA ASP A 64 10.87 -24.05 9.37
C ASP A 64 12.36 -24.41 9.20
N ASP A 65 12.79 -24.62 7.95
CA ASP A 65 14.18 -24.97 7.63
C ASP A 65 15.16 -23.80 7.85
N VAL A 66 14.68 -22.55 7.81
CA VAL A 66 15.51 -21.35 7.97
C VAL A 66 15.25 -20.61 9.29
N ARG A 67 14.27 -21.05 10.09
CA ARG A 67 13.83 -20.36 11.31
C ARG A 67 14.96 -20.10 12.29
N HIS A 68 15.90 -21.02 12.40
CA HIS A 68 17.08 -20.90 13.26
C HIS A 68 18.04 -19.76 12.86
N LEU A 69 17.95 -19.27 11.63
CA LEU A 69 18.73 -18.14 11.11
C LEU A 69 18.06 -16.77 11.37
N LEU A 70 16.80 -16.78 11.78
CA LEU A 70 15.94 -15.61 11.92
C LEU A 70 15.67 -15.32 13.40
N HIS A 71 15.68 -14.04 13.79
CA HIS A 71 15.32 -13.61 15.15
C HIS A 71 14.51 -12.33 15.03
N GLU A 72 13.19 -12.41 15.17
CA GLU A 72 12.27 -11.28 14.91
C GLU A 72 12.48 -10.66 13.50
N PRO A 73 12.45 -11.48 12.42
CA PRO A 73 12.77 -11.01 11.08
C PRO A 73 11.71 -10.03 10.54
N GLU A 74 12.15 -9.05 9.75
CA GLU A 74 11.28 -8.22 8.93
C GLU A 74 11.46 -8.59 7.45
N LEU A 75 10.35 -8.89 6.78
CA LEU A 75 10.32 -9.22 5.35
C LEU A 75 9.50 -8.18 4.59
N HIS A 76 10.10 -7.53 3.60
CA HIS A 76 9.45 -6.54 2.75
C HIS A 76 9.34 -7.06 1.33
N TYR A 77 8.14 -6.99 0.76
CA TYR A 77 7.85 -7.37 -0.60
C TYR A 77 7.43 -6.15 -1.40
N ALA A 78 8.03 -5.99 -2.58
CA ALA A 78 7.59 -5.02 -3.56
C ALA A 78 7.37 -5.77 -4.88
N SER A 79 6.10 -5.88 -5.30
CA SER A 79 5.78 -6.29 -6.65
C SER A 79 6.09 -5.13 -7.60
N GLY A 80 6.71 -5.42 -8.73
CA GLY A 80 7.08 -4.38 -9.69
C GLY A 80 6.95 -4.89 -11.11
N LEU A 81 6.31 -4.09 -11.97
CA LEU A 81 6.14 -4.37 -13.40
C LEU A 81 7.47 -4.55 -14.15
N ARG A 82 8.58 -4.11 -13.56
CA ARG A 82 9.94 -4.23 -14.11
C ARG A 82 10.95 -4.83 -13.14
N LEU A 83 10.69 -4.78 -11.83
CA LEU A 83 11.60 -5.28 -10.81
C LEU A 83 10.81 -5.66 -9.57
N GLY A 84 10.66 -6.96 -9.31
CA GLY A 84 10.20 -7.49 -8.04
C GLY A 84 11.36 -7.58 -7.05
N THR A 85 11.08 -7.33 -5.78
CA THR A 85 12.08 -7.44 -4.71
C THR A 85 11.47 -8.04 -3.45
N LEU A 86 12.21 -8.95 -2.83
CA LEU A 86 11.96 -9.46 -1.49
C LEU A 86 13.20 -9.16 -0.64
N ALA A 87 13.04 -8.31 0.36
CA ALA A 87 14.11 -7.87 1.25
C ALA A 87 13.85 -8.37 2.67
N LEU A 88 14.78 -9.16 3.18
CA LEU A 88 14.77 -9.71 4.52
C LEU A 88 15.80 -9.00 5.40
N LEU A 89 15.33 -8.47 6.52
CA LEU A 89 16.13 -8.11 7.67
C LEU A 89 16.00 -9.26 8.67
N PRO A 90 17.02 -10.13 8.79
CA PRO A 90 16.89 -11.38 9.53
C PRO A 90 16.82 -11.16 11.05
N ARG A 91 17.29 -10.01 11.54
CA ARG A 91 17.27 -9.62 12.95
C ARG A 91 17.11 -8.09 13.10
N PRO A 92 16.33 -7.58 14.07
CA PRO A 92 16.24 -6.16 14.36
C PRO A 92 17.60 -5.57 14.70
N GLY A 93 17.94 -4.43 14.09
CA GLY A 93 19.19 -3.72 14.34
C GLY A 93 20.46 -4.39 13.80
N ALA A 94 20.36 -5.57 13.18
CA ALA A 94 21.50 -6.16 12.48
C ALA A 94 21.82 -5.36 11.21
N LEU A 95 23.10 -5.11 10.96
CA LEU A 95 23.59 -4.50 9.71
C LEU A 95 23.67 -5.55 8.59
N THR A 96 22.74 -6.51 8.59
CA THR A 96 22.64 -7.58 7.59
C THR A 96 21.30 -7.47 6.89
N ARG A 97 21.33 -7.49 5.56
CA ARG A 97 20.16 -7.46 4.68
C ARG A 97 20.32 -8.55 3.62
N VAL A 98 19.33 -9.41 3.50
CA VAL A 98 19.27 -10.43 2.45
C VAL A 98 18.25 -9.95 1.41
N VAL A 99 18.62 -9.97 0.14
CA VAL A 99 17.79 -9.45 -0.95
C VAL A 99 17.69 -10.50 -2.05
N LEU A 100 16.46 -10.77 -2.46
CA LEU A 100 16.14 -11.47 -3.69
C LEU A 100 15.46 -10.47 -4.64
N SER A 101 16.04 -10.21 -5.81
CA SER A 101 15.47 -9.28 -6.79
C SER A 101 15.37 -9.92 -8.18
N TRP A 102 14.31 -9.61 -8.91
CA TRP A 102 14.07 -10.19 -10.24
C TRP A 102 13.39 -9.19 -11.16
N GLU A 103 13.76 -9.19 -12.44
CA GLU A 103 13.08 -8.36 -13.46
C GLU A 103 11.97 -9.11 -14.19
N TRP A 104 12.23 -10.37 -14.58
CA TRP A 104 11.37 -11.13 -15.48
C TRP A 104 10.75 -12.35 -14.82
N SER A 105 11.49 -13.04 -13.95
CA SER A 105 11.00 -14.21 -13.23
C SER A 105 11.80 -14.47 -11.95
N VAL A 106 11.14 -15.08 -10.96
CA VAL A 106 11.77 -15.47 -9.69
C VAL A 106 12.87 -16.52 -9.91
N GLU A 107 12.81 -17.32 -10.97
CA GLU A 107 13.84 -18.30 -11.33
C GLU A 107 15.16 -17.62 -11.72
N ALA A 108 15.08 -16.49 -12.42
CA ALA A 108 16.23 -15.69 -12.81
C ALA A 108 16.64 -14.65 -11.75
N ALA A 109 16.04 -14.71 -10.55
CA ALA A 109 16.32 -13.73 -9.51
C ALA A 109 17.80 -13.72 -9.09
N SER A 110 18.30 -12.53 -8.79
CA SER A 110 19.60 -12.31 -8.15
C SER A 110 19.43 -12.37 -6.64
N PHE A 111 20.23 -13.20 -6.00
CA PHE A 111 20.30 -13.31 -4.54
C PHE A 111 21.57 -12.63 -4.02
N ALA A 112 21.43 -11.78 -3.01
CA ALA A 112 22.53 -11.08 -2.38
C ALA A 112 22.37 -11.03 -0.87
N VAL A 113 23.48 -11.18 -0.15
CA VAL A 113 23.60 -10.93 1.28
C VAL A 113 24.52 -9.73 1.46
N HIS A 114 23.99 -8.65 2.00
CA HIS A 114 24.76 -7.48 2.40
C HIS A 114 24.93 -7.52 3.90
N SER A 115 26.17 -7.63 4.39
CA SER A 115 26.46 -7.56 5.82
C SER A 115 27.68 -6.70 6.06
N LEU A 116 27.62 -5.88 7.11
CA LEU A 116 28.72 -5.00 7.49
C LEU A 116 29.84 -5.74 8.24
N ASP A 117 29.52 -6.89 8.86
CA ASP A 117 30.44 -7.68 9.69
C ASP A 117 31.18 -8.80 8.93
N GLY A 118 31.00 -8.89 7.60
CA GLY A 118 31.62 -9.92 6.74
C GLY A 118 30.64 -11.00 6.27
N SER A 119 31.06 -12.27 6.22
CA SER A 119 30.19 -13.37 5.80
C SER A 119 29.17 -13.71 6.90
N ALA A 120 27.99 -13.07 6.84
CA ALA A 120 26.92 -13.29 7.82
C ALA A 120 26.37 -14.71 7.86
N TYR A 121 26.57 -15.48 6.79
CA TYR A 121 26.07 -16.84 6.62
C TYR A 121 27.13 -17.73 5.99
N GLU A 122 27.17 -18.98 6.43
CA GLU A 122 27.87 -20.05 5.74
C GLU A 122 27.16 -20.38 4.41
N ALA A 123 27.90 -20.95 3.45
CA ALA A 123 27.35 -21.32 2.14
C ALA A 123 26.03 -22.13 2.19
N PRO A 124 25.88 -23.18 3.04
CA PRO A 124 24.61 -23.90 3.14
C PRO A 124 23.46 -23.06 3.74
N GLU A 125 23.75 -22.15 4.66
CA GLU A 125 22.75 -21.26 5.26
C GLU A 125 22.26 -20.24 4.25
N ALA A 126 23.19 -19.65 3.47
CA ALA A 126 22.86 -18.73 2.39
C ALA A 126 22.00 -19.42 1.30
N ALA A 127 22.34 -20.67 0.93
CA ALA A 127 21.56 -21.45 -0.02
C ALA A 127 20.15 -21.80 0.49
N ALA A 128 20.01 -22.10 1.79
CA ALA A 128 18.72 -22.34 2.41
C ALA A 128 17.84 -21.07 2.41
N LEU A 129 18.42 -19.92 2.78
CA LEU A 129 17.74 -18.63 2.72
C LEU A 129 17.30 -18.27 1.30
N GLU A 130 18.18 -18.45 0.31
CA GLU A 130 17.86 -18.20 -1.09
C GLU A 130 16.69 -19.09 -1.56
N SER A 131 16.74 -20.39 -1.26
CA SER A 131 15.70 -21.33 -1.63
C SER A 131 14.35 -20.95 -1.02
N TRP A 132 14.33 -20.64 0.28
CA TRP A 132 13.14 -20.17 0.97
C TRP A 132 12.59 -18.87 0.37
N LEU A 133 13.44 -17.85 0.14
CA LEU A 133 13.01 -16.58 -0.45
C LEU A 133 12.44 -16.77 -1.86
N ARG A 134 12.99 -17.68 -2.68
CA ARG A 134 12.45 -17.98 -4.02
C ARG A 134 11.08 -18.67 -3.96
N VAL A 135 10.84 -19.50 -2.95
CA VAL A 135 9.52 -20.13 -2.73
C VAL A 135 8.52 -19.08 -2.23
N ALA A 136 8.93 -18.24 -1.28
CA ALA A 136 8.12 -17.14 -0.77
C ALA A 136 7.75 -16.15 -1.88
N ALA A 137 8.74 -15.69 -2.67
CA ALA A 137 8.52 -14.77 -3.78
C ALA A 137 7.53 -15.32 -4.81
N ARG A 138 7.64 -16.60 -5.20
CA ARG A 138 6.66 -17.23 -6.11
C ARG A 138 5.24 -17.25 -5.55
N ARG A 139 5.11 -17.52 -4.25
CA ARG A 139 3.81 -17.53 -3.58
C ARG A 139 3.21 -16.13 -3.49
N LEU A 140 4.02 -15.14 -3.14
CA LEU A 140 3.59 -13.74 -3.06
C LEU A 140 3.20 -13.21 -4.44
N ASP A 141 4.00 -13.47 -5.47
CA ASP A 141 3.72 -13.08 -6.86
C ASP A 141 2.42 -13.71 -7.38
N ALA A 142 2.17 -14.99 -7.07
CA ALA A 142 0.92 -15.66 -7.43
C ALA A 142 -0.31 -15.14 -6.67
N LEU A 143 -0.10 -14.47 -5.52
CA LEU A 143 -1.17 -14.01 -4.63
C LEU A 143 -1.24 -12.48 -4.54
N ASP A 144 -0.52 -11.71 -5.37
CA ASP A 144 -0.42 -10.25 -5.27
C ASP A 144 -1.81 -9.58 -5.32
N ASP A 145 -2.64 -9.97 -6.30
CA ASP A 145 -4.02 -9.49 -6.40
C ASP A 145 -4.88 -9.90 -5.18
N VAL A 146 -4.58 -11.03 -4.54
CA VAL A 146 -5.29 -11.50 -3.34
C VAL A 146 -4.88 -10.64 -2.14
N LEU A 147 -3.60 -10.26 -2.03
CA LEU A 147 -3.09 -9.37 -0.99
C LEU A 147 -3.76 -8.00 -1.07
N ASP A 148 -3.86 -7.44 -2.27
CA ASP A 148 -4.51 -6.15 -2.51
C ASP A 148 -6.00 -6.18 -2.15
N ARG A 149 -6.71 -7.24 -2.55
CA ARG A 149 -8.11 -7.42 -2.15
C ARG A 149 -8.28 -7.60 -0.65
N ALA A 150 -7.39 -8.34 0.01
CA ALA A 150 -7.43 -8.54 1.46
C ALA A 150 -7.22 -7.21 2.20
N ALA A 151 -6.22 -6.41 1.79
CA ALA A 151 -5.98 -5.08 2.35
C ALA A 151 -7.17 -4.14 2.15
N ALA A 152 -7.73 -4.09 0.94
CA ALA A 152 -8.92 -3.28 0.65
C ALA A 152 -10.14 -3.71 1.48
N HIS A 153 -10.33 -5.02 1.67
CA HIS A 153 -11.40 -5.57 2.51
C HIS A 153 -11.24 -5.15 3.98
N VAL A 154 -10.04 -5.28 4.55
CA VAL A 154 -9.77 -4.84 5.92
C VAL A 154 -10.02 -3.34 6.08
N VAL A 155 -9.54 -2.51 5.16
CA VAL A 155 -9.78 -1.06 5.21
C VAL A 155 -11.27 -0.76 5.17
N ALA A 156 -12.06 -1.48 4.37
CA ALA A 156 -13.51 -1.32 4.32
C ALA A 156 -14.21 -1.73 5.63
N ASP A 157 -13.85 -2.88 6.20
CA ASP A 157 -14.36 -3.36 7.50
C ASP A 157 -14.06 -2.35 8.62
N VAL A 158 -12.83 -1.84 8.63
CA VAL A 158 -12.37 -0.86 9.61
C VAL A 158 -13.05 0.50 9.41
N ALA A 159 -13.24 0.95 8.18
CA ALA A 159 -14.01 2.16 7.90
C ALA A 159 -15.49 2.01 8.32
N ALA A 160 -16.04 0.79 8.30
CA ALA A 160 -17.38 0.47 8.80
C ALA A 160 -17.47 0.34 10.33
N GLY A 161 -16.34 0.42 11.05
CA GLY A 161 -16.30 0.35 12.52
C GLY A 161 -16.11 -1.04 13.10
N LEU A 162 -15.73 -2.04 12.30
CA LEU A 162 -15.41 -3.38 12.80
C LEU A 162 -14.00 -3.39 13.40
N ASP A 163 -13.84 -3.88 14.63
CA ASP A 163 -12.54 -4.08 15.30
C ASP A 163 -11.84 -5.36 14.84
N VAL A 164 -12.63 -6.30 14.30
CA VAL A 164 -12.15 -7.60 13.80
C VAL A 164 -12.57 -7.76 12.35
N SER A 165 -11.60 -7.80 11.43
CA SER A 165 -11.84 -8.13 10.03
C SER A 165 -11.61 -9.62 9.80
N THR A 166 -12.57 -10.28 9.18
CA THR A 166 -12.54 -11.73 8.89
C THR A 166 -12.54 -11.93 7.38
N PRO A 167 -11.69 -12.81 6.83
CA PRO A 167 -11.57 -12.96 5.39
C PRO A 167 -12.85 -13.58 4.84
N SER A 168 -13.31 -13.07 3.69
CA SER A 168 -14.38 -13.74 2.96
C SER A 168 -13.83 -15.03 2.35
N LEU A 169 -14.23 -16.17 2.91
CA LEU A 169 -13.95 -17.48 2.31
C LEU A 169 -14.88 -17.78 1.12
N ALA A 170 -15.80 -16.87 0.79
CA ALA A 170 -16.66 -17.01 -0.37
C ALA A 170 -15.82 -16.85 -1.64
N ARG A 171 -15.84 -17.86 -2.50
CA ARG A 171 -15.16 -17.85 -3.80
C ARG A 171 -15.65 -16.64 -4.61
N PRO A 172 -14.76 -15.80 -5.16
CA PRO A 172 -15.20 -14.75 -6.07
C PRO A 172 -15.93 -15.41 -7.24
N ALA A 173 -17.11 -14.90 -7.57
CA ALA A 173 -17.82 -15.33 -8.77
C ALA A 173 -16.88 -15.09 -9.97
N PRO A 174 -16.79 -16.02 -10.93
CA PRO A 174 -15.95 -15.82 -12.09
C PRO A 174 -16.47 -14.60 -12.87
N ASP A 175 -15.71 -13.51 -12.87
CA ASP A 175 -15.96 -12.41 -13.78
C ASP A 175 -15.90 -12.95 -15.21
N GLY A 176 -17.03 -12.87 -15.91
CA GLY A 176 -17.30 -13.52 -17.19
C GLY A 176 -16.50 -12.99 -18.38
N THR A 177 -15.31 -12.42 -18.17
CA THR A 177 -14.49 -11.81 -19.22
C THR A 177 -13.02 -12.20 -19.04
N GLY A 178 -12.62 -13.32 -19.63
CA GLY A 178 -11.21 -13.68 -19.76
C GLY A 178 -10.96 -15.18 -19.79
N SER A 179 -10.91 -15.75 -20.99
CA SER A 179 -10.47 -17.12 -21.24
C SER A 179 -8.96 -17.25 -20.97
N ARG A 180 -8.54 -17.39 -19.70
CA ARG A 180 -7.27 -18.04 -19.33
C ARG A 180 -7.56 -19.52 -19.08
N GLY A 181 -6.70 -20.37 -19.63
CA GLY A 181 -6.94 -21.80 -19.88
C GLY A 181 -7.42 -22.62 -18.68
N ASP A 182 -8.21 -23.65 -18.99
CA ASP A 182 -8.84 -24.57 -18.03
C ASP A 182 -7.85 -25.35 -17.14
N ASP A 183 -6.55 -25.36 -17.47
CA ASP A 183 -5.53 -26.08 -16.70
C ASP A 183 -5.09 -25.35 -15.40
N ASP A 184 -5.26 -24.03 -15.28
CA ASP A 184 -4.94 -23.30 -14.04
C ASP A 184 -6.10 -23.32 -13.03
N ARG A 185 -7.35 -23.51 -13.49
CA ARG A 185 -8.54 -23.56 -12.63
C ARG A 185 -8.62 -24.81 -11.75
N ALA A 186 -7.91 -25.87 -12.12
CA ALA A 186 -7.81 -27.11 -11.34
C ALA A 186 -6.78 -27.01 -10.20
N ARG A 187 -5.85 -26.05 -10.22
CA ARG A 187 -4.86 -25.85 -9.14
C ARG A 187 -5.38 -25.05 -7.94
N ASP A 188 -6.47 -24.31 -8.14
CA ASP A 188 -7.15 -23.51 -7.10
C ASP A 188 -8.18 -24.30 -6.28
N ALA A 189 -8.35 -25.60 -6.54
CA ALA A 189 -9.48 -26.36 -6.04
C ALA A 189 -9.31 -27.01 -4.65
N ASP A 190 -8.15 -26.94 -4.01
CA ASP A 190 -7.94 -27.58 -2.70
C ASP A 190 -6.74 -26.99 -1.93
N LEU A 191 -6.66 -25.66 -1.84
CA LEU A 191 -5.77 -25.07 -0.84
C LEU A 191 -6.41 -25.30 0.52
N ASP A 192 -5.86 -26.22 1.32
CA ASP A 192 -6.19 -26.35 2.73
C ASP A 192 -5.85 -25.01 3.42
N LEU A 193 -6.85 -24.14 3.54
CA LEU A 193 -6.71 -22.80 4.08
C LEU A 193 -6.87 -22.86 5.60
N VAL A 194 -5.93 -22.22 6.28
CA VAL A 194 -5.99 -22.02 7.73
C VAL A 194 -6.11 -20.53 8.00
N VAL A 195 -7.00 -20.18 8.92
CA VAL A 195 -7.19 -18.80 9.37
C VAL A 195 -6.19 -18.52 10.48
N VAL A 196 -5.36 -17.50 10.29
CA VAL A 196 -4.38 -17.02 11.26
C VAL A 196 -4.75 -15.60 11.67
N GLU A 197 -4.62 -15.30 12.95
CA GLU A 197 -4.88 -13.97 13.50
C GLU A 197 -3.58 -13.15 13.51
N ALA A 198 -3.68 -11.88 13.13
CA ALA A 198 -2.61 -10.89 13.18
C ALA A 198 -3.15 -9.60 13.81
N HIS A 199 -2.38 -9.03 14.73
CA HIS A 199 -2.65 -7.70 15.29
C HIS A 199 -1.90 -6.68 14.45
N LEU A 200 -2.59 -5.60 14.07
CA LEU A 200 -2.00 -4.50 13.33
C LEU A 200 -1.55 -3.39 14.30
N GLY A 201 -0.54 -2.62 13.91
CA GLY A 201 -0.04 -1.50 14.72
C GLY A 201 -0.64 -0.17 14.30
N THR A 202 -1.22 -0.12 13.11
CA THR A 202 -2.00 1.02 12.67
C THR A 202 -3.33 1.02 13.39
N SER A 203 -3.42 1.80 14.46
CA SER A 203 -4.71 2.11 15.08
C SER A 203 -5.54 3.03 14.18
N VAL A 204 -6.86 3.04 14.35
CA VAL A 204 -7.77 3.93 13.60
C VAL A 204 -8.78 4.65 14.48
N GLU A 205 -9.29 5.80 14.04
CA GLU A 205 -10.43 6.46 14.72
C GLU A 205 -11.73 5.67 14.47
N PRO A 206 -12.62 5.51 15.46
CA PRO A 206 -13.94 4.95 15.23
C PRO A 206 -14.78 5.81 14.27
N PRO A 207 -15.74 5.20 13.56
CA PRO A 207 -16.74 5.96 12.81
C PRO A 207 -17.55 6.87 13.74
N ARG A 208 -17.96 8.04 13.25
CA ARG A 208 -18.83 8.95 14.00
C ARG A 208 -20.30 8.57 13.71
N PRO A 209 -21.08 8.07 14.68
CA PRO A 209 -22.42 7.52 14.42
C PRO A 209 -23.45 8.51 13.89
N ALA A 210 -23.17 9.82 13.99
CA ALA A 210 -24.07 10.91 13.57
C ALA A 210 -23.42 11.85 12.54
N ALA A 211 -22.34 11.44 11.88
CA ALA A 211 -21.78 12.22 10.78
C ALA A 211 -22.75 12.24 9.60
N ALA A 212 -22.95 13.41 8.99
CA ALA A 212 -23.74 13.56 7.77
C ALA A 212 -23.23 12.64 6.65
N HIS A 213 -21.90 12.50 6.57
CA HIS A 213 -21.20 11.59 5.66
C HIS A 213 -20.43 10.55 6.47
N ALA A 214 -21.02 9.34 6.57
CA ALA A 214 -20.44 8.26 7.38
C ALA A 214 -19.15 7.70 6.79
N ARG A 215 -19.03 7.66 5.45
CA ARG A 215 -17.86 7.18 4.72
C ARG A 215 -17.59 8.08 3.52
N VAL A 216 -16.39 8.63 3.48
CA VAL A 216 -15.91 9.48 2.38
C VAL A 216 -14.69 8.83 1.76
N GLU A 217 -14.72 8.67 0.44
CA GLU A 217 -13.61 8.16 -0.37
C GLU A 217 -12.83 9.34 -0.96
N VAL A 218 -11.50 9.25 -0.92
CA VAL A 218 -10.63 10.19 -1.62
C VAL A 218 -10.23 9.57 -2.94
N VAL A 219 -10.71 10.18 -4.03
CA VAL A 219 -10.44 9.74 -5.40
C VAL A 219 -9.30 10.59 -5.95
N VAL A 220 -8.18 9.94 -6.27
CA VAL A 220 -7.04 10.58 -6.94
C VAL A 220 -7.28 10.54 -8.45
N PRO A 221 -7.14 11.66 -9.18
CA PRO A 221 -7.34 11.70 -10.62
C PRO A 221 -6.27 10.87 -11.34
N ASP A 222 -6.64 10.29 -12.50
CA ASP A 222 -5.70 9.55 -13.34
C ASP A 222 -4.48 10.43 -13.71
N GLY A 223 -3.31 9.80 -13.85
CA GLY A 223 -2.00 10.45 -13.97
C GLY A 223 -1.78 11.42 -15.15
N ALA A 224 -2.81 11.73 -15.94
CA ALA A 224 -2.81 12.76 -16.97
C ALA A 224 -3.20 14.16 -16.46
N ASP A 225 -3.87 14.28 -15.31
CA ASP A 225 -4.22 15.58 -14.69
C ASP A 225 -3.95 15.55 -13.16
N PRO A 226 -2.76 15.98 -12.71
CA PRO A 226 -2.37 15.94 -11.30
C PRO A 226 -3.08 17.01 -10.43
N GLY A 227 -4.22 17.54 -10.89
CA GLY A 227 -4.78 18.78 -10.35
C GLY A 227 -5.45 18.65 -9.00
N TRP A 228 -6.31 17.65 -8.80
CA TRP A 228 -7.25 17.65 -7.68
C TRP A 228 -7.71 16.26 -7.26
N GLU A 229 -7.44 15.90 -6.01
CA GLU A 229 -8.11 14.80 -5.32
C GLU A 229 -9.56 15.22 -5.00
N ALA A 230 -10.51 14.32 -5.15
CA ALA A 230 -11.92 14.58 -4.85
C ALA A 230 -12.37 13.78 -3.62
N PHE A 231 -13.12 14.43 -2.73
CA PHE A 231 -13.80 13.78 -1.61
C PHE A 231 -15.21 13.38 -2.07
N VAL A 232 -15.53 12.10 -2.00
CA VAL A 232 -16.79 11.55 -2.52
C VAL A 232 -17.50 10.77 -1.43
N ASP A 233 -18.76 11.08 -1.15
CA ASP A 233 -19.59 10.26 -0.25
C ASP A 233 -19.77 8.86 -0.85
N ALA A 234 -19.39 7.82 -0.10
CA ALA A 234 -19.40 6.46 -0.60
C ALA A 234 -20.83 5.94 -0.89
N SER A 235 -21.83 6.47 -0.18
CA SER A 235 -23.22 6.04 -0.27
C SER A 235 -24.00 6.77 -1.36
N THR A 236 -23.83 8.10 -1.47
CA THR A 236 -24.57 8.93 -2.43
C THR A 236 -23.79 9.16 -3.73
N ARG A 237 -22.47 8.89 -3.73
CA ARG A 237 -21.53 9.22 -4.81
C ARG A 237 -21.43 10.73 -5.09
N GLU A 238 -21.88 11.56 -4.16
CA GLU A 238 -21.81 13.01 -4.23
C GLU A 238 -20.39 13.50 -3.96
N THR A 239 -19.93 14.50 -4.71
CA THR A 239 -18.61 15.12 -4.50
C THR A 239 -18.72 16.22 -3.48
N LEU A 240 -18.10 16.01 -2.32
CA LEU A 240 -18.15 16.90 -1.16
C LEU A 240 -17.12 18.04 -1.23
N GLY A 241 -16.02 17.81 -1.93
CA GLY A 241 -14.98 18.81 -2.08
C GLY A 241 -13.76 18.29 -2.81
N PHE A 242 -12.70 19.08 -2.77
CA PHE A 242 -11.46 18.81 -3.48
C PHE A 242 -10.23 19.19 -2.66
N ARG A 243 -9.13 18.49 -2.89
CA ARG A 243 -7.80 18.83 -2.38
C ARG A 243 -6.79 18.91 -3.51
N ARG A 244 -5.89 19.89 -3.44
CA ARG A 244 -4.76 20.02 -4.35
C ARG A 244 -3.47 20.21 -3.59
N THR A 245 -2.43 19.49 -4.02
CA THR A 245 -1.05 19.78 -3.62
C THR A 245 -0.55 20.97 -4.43
N LEU A 246 -0.07 22.00 -3.72
CA LEU A 246 0.61 23.15 -4.30
C LEU A 246 2.11 22.91 -4.20
N ASP A 247 2.79 22.92 -5.34
CA ASP A 247 4.23 22.72 -5.44
C ASP A 247 4.94 23.97 -5.99
N GLU A 248 6.18 24.16 -5.54
CA GLU A 248 7.15 25.09 -6.11
C GLU A 248 8.32 24.26 -6.63
N ASP A 249 8.59 24.32 -7.94
CA ASP A 249 9.62 23.54 -8.62
C ASP A 249 9.55 22.03 -8.32
N GLY A 250 8.33 21.46 -8.29
CA GLY A 250 8.11 20.04 -7.97
C GLY A 250 8.25 19.68 -6.50
N THR A 251 8.47 20.67 -5.62
CA THR A 251 8.48 20.48 -4.16
C THR A 251 7.14 20.90 -3.58
N PRO A 252 6.37 20.00 -2.94
CA PRO A 252 5.14 20.38 -2.25
C PRO A 252 5.41 21.42 -1.16
N VAL A 253 4.73 22.57 -1.22
CA VAL A 253 4.85 23.69 -0.26
C VAL A 253 3.58 23.93 0.55
N ALA A 254 2.41 23.57 0.03
CA ALA A 254 1.13 23.74 0.70
C ALA A 254 0.06 22.80 0.13
N PHE A 255 -1.08 22.71 0.81
CA PHE A 255 -2.24 21.95 0.39
C PHE A 255 -3.47 22.85 0.40
N SER A 256 -4.22 22.86 -0.69
CA SER A 256 -5.45 23.64 -0.82
C SER A 256 -6.66 22.74 -0.76
N TYR A 257 -7.61 23.06 0.10
CA TYR A 257 -8.88 22.35 0.28
C TYR A 257 -10.03 23.26 -0.13
N LEU A 258 -10.99 22.72 -0.86
CA LEU A 258 -12.14 23.45 -1.39
C LEU A 258 -13.42 22.61 -1.22
N VAL A 259 -14.39 23.12 -0.48
CA VAL A 259 -15.73 22.49 -0.40
C VAL A 259 -16.47 22.73 -1.72
N ALA A 260 -17.21 21.73 -2.20
CA ALA A 260 -17.99 21.87 -3.43
C ALA A 260 -19.17 22.85 -3.25
N ASP A 261 -19.43 23.68 -4.25
CA ASP A 261 -20.40 24.80 -4.16
C ASP A 261 -21.83 24.39 -3.80
N HIS A 262 -22.21 23.13 -4.06
CA HIS A 262 -23.56 22.60 -3.84
C HIS A 262 -23.74 21.96 -2.45
N VAL A 263 -22.68 21.89 -1.64
CA VAL A 263 -22.64 21.17 -0.37
C VAL A 263 -22.61 22.16 0.78
N ASP A 264 -23.65 22.15 1.62
CA ASP A 264 -23.84 23.13 2.68
C ASP A 264 -23.42 22.62 4.06
N ASP A 265 -23.46 21.31 4.27
CA ASP A 265 -23.26 20.60 5.54
C ASP A 265 -21.83 20.11 5.80
N VAL A 266 -20.89 20.43 4.90
CA VAL A 266 -19.47 20.06 4.99
C VAL A 266 -18.60 21.30 5.16
N ASP A 267 -17.71 21.34 6.15
CA ASP A 267 -16.72 22.40 6.28
C ASP A 267 -15.33 21.97 5.78
N VAL A 268 -14.39 22.92 5.72
CA VAL A 268 -13.03 22.60 5.26
C VAL A 268 -12.27 21.73 6.28
N ALA A 269 -12.62 21.79 7.56
CA ALA A 269 -12.01 20.94 8.58
C ALA A 269 -12.44 19.47 8.41
N ASP A 270 -13.66 19.22 7.93
CA ASP A 270 -14.12 17.88 7.54
C ASP A 270 -13.28 17.31 6.38
N LEU A 271 -12.98 18.11 5.35
CA LEU A 271 -12.13 17.68 4.23
C LEU A 271 -10.72 17.31 4.69
N VAL A 272 -10.12 18.13 5.56
CA VAL A 272 -8.81 17.84 6.17
C VAL A 272 -8.88 16.54 6.98
N HIS A 273 -9.91 16.38 7.80
CA HIS A 273 -10.13 15.19 8.62
C HIS A 273 -10.30 13.92 7.77
N TRP A 274 -11.07 13.98 6.69
CA TRP A 274 -11.23 12.85 5.78
C TRP A 274 -9.96 12.52 5.00
N HIS A 275 -9.14 13.52 4.69
CA HIS A 275 -7.83 13.28 4.09
C HIS A 275 -6.88 12.57 5.07
N ASP A 276 -6.86 12.99 6.34
CA ASP A 276 -6.09 12.28 7.38
C ASP A 276 -6.54 10.82 7.50
N LYS A 277 -7.86 10.56 7.48
CA LYS A 277 -8.41 9.20 7.44
C LYS A 277 -8.00 8.42 6.21
N HIS A 278 -7.93 9.06 5.05
CA HIS A 278 -7.46 8.43 3.82
C HIS A 278 -6.00 7.99 3.95
N ILE A 279 -5.10 8.85 4.46
CA ILE A 279 -3.70 8.50 4.71
C ILE A 279 -3.61 7.33 5.70
N LEU A 280 -4.37 7.38 6.81
CA LEU A 280 -4.39 6.29 7.79
C LEU A 280 -4.91 4.99 7.20
N GLY A 281 -5.90 5.05 6.29
CA GLY A 281 -6.38 3.89 5.54
C GLY A 281 -5.31 3.31 4.62
N GLN A 282 -4.47 4.15 3.99
CA GLN A 282 -3.33 3.69 3.19
C GLN A 282 -2.26 3.03 4.06
N LEU A 283 -1.93 3.61 5.22
CA LEU A 283 -1.01 3.01 6.19
C LEU A 283 -1.53 1.68 6.71
N LEU A 284 -2.83 1.59 7.01
CA LEU A 284 -3.49 0.36 7.43
C LEU A 284 -3.43 -0.72 6.34
N ALA A 285 -3.69 -0.34 5.08
CA ALA A 285 -3.57 -1.27 3.95
C ALA A 285 -2.15 -1.83 3.81
N GLU A 286 -1.14 -0.99 4.04
CA GLU A 286 0.26 -1.40 4.01
C GLU A 286 0.62 -2.32 5.18
N ASP A 287 0.14 -2.02 6.39
CA ASP A 287 0.33 -2.88 7.57
C ASP A 287 -0.30 -4.26 7.37
N VAL A 288 -1.51 -4.31 6.77
CA VAL A 288 -2.16 -5.58 6.37
C VAL A 288 -1.33 -6.33 5.33
N ARG A 289 -0.85 -5.65 4.28
CA ARG A 289 0.01 -6.27 3.26
C ARG A 289 1.27 -6.85 3.91
N GLN A 290 1.91 -6.09 4.78
CA GLN A 290 3.11 -6.52 5.49
C GLN A 290 2.86 -7.73 6.39
N ALA A 291 1.72 -7.77 7.11
CA ALA A 291 1.32 -8.93 7.89
C ALA A 291 1.10 -10.16 6.99
N CYS A 292 0.38 -10.00 5.88
CA CYS A 292 0.16 -11.09 4.92
C CYS A 292 1.45 -11.60 4.28
N VAL A 293 2.41 -10.72 3.95
CA VAL A 293 3.73 -11.10 3.40
C VAL A 293 4.47 -12.02 4.37
N HIS A 294 4.45 -11.72 5.67
CA HIS A 294 5.05 -12.56 6.70
C HIS A 294 4.35 -13.92 6.81
N LEU A 295 3.03 -13.91 6.98
CA LEU A 295 2.24 -15.12 7.17
C LEU A 295 2.33 -16.06 5.96
N LEU A 296 2.29 -15.52 4.74
CA LEU A 296 2.48 -16.29 3.51
C LEU A 296 3.90 -16.82 3.36
N SER A 297 4.90 -16.18 3.99
CA SER A 297 6.29 -16.65 3.97
C SER A 297 6.61 -17.63 5.10
N GLY A 298 5.64 -17.92 5.98
CA GLY A 298 5.79 -18.82 7.13
C GLY A 298 6.40 -18.17 8.36
N LEU A 299 6.43 -16.84 8.39
CA LEU A 299 6.83 -16.05 9.53
C LEU A 299 5.61 -15.70 10.40
N GLU A 300 5.87 -15.30 11.63
CA GLU A 300 4.85 -14.66 12.47
C GLU A 300 4.56 -13.26 11.94
N SER A 301 3.33 -12.75 12.13
CA SER A 301 3.05 -11.35 11.82
C SER A 301 4.03 -10.47 12.60
N PRO A 302 4.64 -9.45 11.97
CA PRO A 302 5.59 -8.61 12.66
C PRO A 302 4.91 -8.00 13.88
N ALA A 303 5.62 -7.93 15.01
CA ALA A 303 5.17 -7.13 16.14
C ALA A 303 5.10 -5.70 15.60
N SER A 304 3.89 -5.20 15.36
CA SER A 304 3.74 -3.96 14.63
C SER A 304 4.52 -2.88 15.35
N VAL A 305 5.38 -2.18 14.60
CA VAL A 305 6.01 -0.97 15.10
C VAL A 305 4.88 0.01 15.29
N GLY A 306 4.35 0.09 16.51
CA GLY A 306 3.45 1.15 16.89
C GLY A 306 4.17 2.44 16.55
N TYR A 307 3.66 3.20 15.60
CA TYR A 307 4.05 4.59 15.43
C TYR A 307 3.53 5.31 16.68
N ALA A 308 4.28 5.20 17.77
CA ALA A 308 4.07 6.00 18.96
C ALA A 308 4.22 7.45 18.51
N LEU A 309 3.08 8.15 18.41
CA LEU A 309 3.03 9.59 18.28
C LEU A 309 3.36 10.25 19.62
#